data_AF-A0A4Y7JTZ5-F1
#
_entry.id   AF-A0A4Y7JTZ5-F1
#
_cell.length_a   1.000
_cell.length_b   1.000
_cell.length_c   1.000
_cell.angle_alpha   90.00
_cell.angle_beta   90.00
_cell.angle_gamma   90.00
#
_symmetry.space_group_name_H-M   'P 1'
#
loop_
_entity.id
_entity.type
_entity.pdbx_description
1 polymer ?
#
loop_
_entity_poly.entity_id
_entity_poly.type
_entity_poly.pdbx_seq_one_letter_code
_entity_poly.pdbx_strand_id
1 'polypeptide(L)'
;MSTNTIIKVDQVISKLIRPIYDDSSDEDQYHHPSNLTNNQFVPLTVFDKLAEDEHVSILYAYRPPNPSNRVLEQGLRKVLTEYREWAGRFGADDGGRRVILLNDQGMRFIEASAYCTLDEAMPFKTSTLSSFNPSYKGVEELALVQLTRFTCGSLVISFSSNHMVADGLFVSRFMVSWGQACRGVDIHPCPSHDRNIFSPRVPSGVKFDHMTAEISKRDITQEISKPPFSEDDVIQHKVHFKPEFIAKIKNQASSSLSGIVSGEQRPYSTFVSLASHLWRTITKVRELAEFQKTEMRISVNGRRRMKPRVPDEFFGNLVLWANPEAQAKDISDEPLSGTAKIIHEAVAKVNDDYFKSYIDFANYDIQEEDLIPQKKVFVPSWWPNVEVDCWLGFPFGEVDFGVGKPCIFMPLCYNWEGVIYLLPSFGGDGGVDVYITLFQQQLDLFEKLCYSID
;
A
#
# COMPACT_ATOMS: atom_id res chain seq x y z
N MET A 1 7.09 19.72 28.79
CA MET A 1 7.74 18.39 28.78
C MET A 1 6.66 17.34 28.71
N SER A 2 6.26 16.92 27.50
CA SER A 2 5.32 15.80 27.35
C SER A 2 6.11 14.52 27.62
N THR A 3 5.77 13.80 28.68
CA THR A 3 6.31 12.46 28.92
C THR A 3 6.00 11.60 27.69
N ASN A 4 7.04 11.06 27.04
CA ASN A 4 6.89 10.04 26.00
C ASN A 4 6.47 8.75 26.69
N THR A 5 5.17 8.63 26.99
CA THR A 5 4.59 7.38 27.46
C THR A 5 4.61 6.40 26.28
N ILE A 6 5.63 5.56 26.22
CA ILE A 6 5.67 4.45 25.28
C ILE A 6 4.57 3.48 25.69
N ILE A 7 3.60 3.27 24.81
CA ILE A 7 2.53 2.32 25.07
C ILE A 7 3.12 0.93 24.97
N LYS A 8 3.16 0.26 26.11
CA LYS A 8 3.66 -1.10 26.19
C LYS A 8 2.59 -2.05 25.65
N VAL A 9 2.90 -2.68 24.53
CA VAL A 9 2.12 -3.78 23.96
C VAL A 9 2.83 -5.08 24.34
N ASP A 10 2.17 -5.90 25.15
CA ASP A 10 2.71 -7.20 25.54
C ASP A 10 2.16 -8.26 24.59
N GLN A 11 3.06 -8.91 23.86
CA GLN A 11 2.74 -10.07 23.05
C GLN A 11 2.42 -11.26 23.96
N VAL A 12 1.21 -11.80 23.84
CA VAL A 12 0.71 -12.89 24.68
C VAL A 12 0.90 -14.24 23.97
N ILE A 13 0.58 -14.31 22.69
CA ILE A 13 0.65 -15.54 21.87
C ILE A 13 1.23 -15.20 20.50
N SER A 14 2.05 -16.11 19.95
CA SER A 14 2.45 -16.10 18.55
C SER A 14 2.45 -17.53 18.03
N LYS A 15 1.63 -17.80 17.01
CA LYS A 15 1.46 -19.14 16.42
C LYS A 15 1.28 -19.06 14.91
N LEU A 16 1.46 -20.20 14.24
CA LEU A 16 1.07 -20.35 12.84
C LEU A 16 -0.35 -20.88 12.76
N ILE A 17 -1.16 -20.25 11.91
CA ILE A 17 -2.52 -20.71 11.59
C ILE A 17 -2.56 -21.19 10.15
N ARG A 18 -3.23 -22.31 9.92
CA ARG A 18 -3.34 -22.97 8.62
C ARG A 18 -4.77 -22.87 8.10
N PRO A 19 -4.98 -22.99 6.78
CA PRO A 19 -6.31 -23.15 6.22
C PRO A 19 -7.09 -24.26 6.94
N ILE A 20 -8.41 -24.11 7.06
CA ILE A 20 -9.30 -25.19 7.50
C ILE A 20 -10.23 -25.55 6.35
N TYR A 21 -10.00 -26.70 5.74
CA TYR A 21 -10.87 -27.24 4.70
C TYR A 21 -12.04 -27.93 5.40
N ASP A 22 -13.26 -27.71 4.91
CA ASP A 22 -14.43 -28.44 5.41
C ASP A 22 -14.32 -29.89 4.92
N ASP A 23 -13.79 -30.77 5.78
CA ASP A 23 -13.81 -32.22 5.52
C ASP A 23 -15.26 -32.70 5.61
N SER A 24 -15.73 -33.33 4.53
CA SER A 24 -16.91 -34.17 4.55
C SER A 24 -16.74 -35.29 5.60
N SER A 25 -17.62 -35.31 6.59
CA SER A 25 -17.89 -36.39 7.59
C SER A 25 -16.80 -36.74 8.61
N ASP A 26 -17.23 -36.75 9.87
CA ASP A 26 -16.55 -37.12 11.13
C ASP A 26 -16.01 -38.56 11.25
N GLU A 27 -15.49 -39.21 10.19
CA GLU A 27 -14.96 -40.59 10.32
C GLU A 27 -13.46 -40.80 10.03
N ASP A 28 -12.70 -39.81 9.54
CA ASP A 28 -11.27 -40.00 9.23
C ASP A 28 -10.32 -39.12 10.07
N GLN A 29 -10.44 -39.19 11.41
CA GLN A 29 -9.49 -38.53 12.33
C GLN A 29 -8.08 -39.17 12.39
N TYR A 30 -7.76 -40.12 11.51
CA TYR A 30 -6.41 -40.70 11.36
C TYR A 30 -5.90 -40.81 9.93
N HIS A 31 -6.60 -40.23 8.96
CA HIS A 31 -6.08 -40.04 7.62
C HIS A 31 -5.89 -38.54 7.37
N HIS A 32 -4.68 -38.06 7.67
CA HIS A 32 -4.14 -36.94 6.91
C HIS A 32 -4.47 -37.20 5.42
N PRO A 33 -4.86 -36.19 4.63
CA PRO A 33 -4.74 -36.28 3.18
C PRO A 33 -3.25 -36.24 2.83
N SER A 34 -2.55 -37.32 3.17
CA SER A 34 -1.29 -37.73 2.58
C SER A 34 -1.61 -38.14 1.15
N ASN A 35 -1.84 -37.16 0.27
CA ASN A 35 -1.72 -37.22 -1.19
C ASN A 35 -2.03 -35.88 -1.90
N LEU A 36 -1.56 -34.75 -1.35
CA LEU A 36 -1.18 -33.58 -2.18
C LEU A 36 0.34 -33.51 -2.31
N THR A 37 0.97 -34.66 -2.60
CA THR A 37 2.30 -34.69 -3.21
C THR A 37 2.16 -34.32 -4.68
N ASN A 38 2.10 -33.01 -4.92
CA ASN A 38 2.68 -32.37 -6.09
C ASN A 38 3.05 -30.96 -5.65
N ASN A 39 4.23 -30.50 -6.02
CA ASN A 39 4.74 -29.16 -5.79
C ASN A 39 3.77 -28.10 -6.37
N GLN A 40 2.65 -27.81 -5.69
CA GLN A 40 1.76 -26.74 -6.08
C GLN A 40 2.45 -25.42 -5.71
N PHE A 41 2.91 -24.73 -6.73
CA PHE A 41 3.42 -23.39 -6.61
C PHE A 41 2.70 -22.47 -7.58
N VAL A 42 2.73 -21.19 -7.26
CA VAL A 42 2.26 -20.13 -8.14
C VAL A 42 3.47 -19.28 -8.53
N PRO A 43 3.73 -19.06 -9.84
CA PRO A 43 4.83 -18.21 -10.26
C PRO A 43 4.55 -16.75 -9.92
N LEU A 44 5.60 -15.98 -9.63
CA LEU A 44 5.49 -14.54 -9.52
C LEU A 44 5.32 -13.93 -10.92
N THR A 45 4.38 -13.00 -11.06
CA THR A 45 4.22 -12.22 -12.30
C THR A 45 5.35 -11.22 -12.47
N VAL A 46 5.46 -10.64 -13.67
CA VAL A 46 6.42 -9.54 -13.92
C VAL A 46 6.20 -8.35 -12.98
N PHE A 47 4.96 -8.07 -12.58
CA PHE A 47 4.63 -7.01 -11.63
C PHE A 47 4.97 -7.38 -10.18
N ASP A 48 4.75 -8.64 -9.79
CA ASP A 48 5.14 -9.16 -8.47
C ASP A 48 6.65 -9.07 -8.26
N LYS A 49 7.41 -9.36 -9.32
CA LYS A 49 8.86 -9.24 -9.32
C LYS A 49 9.33 -7.79 -9.15
N LEU A 50 8.55 -6.79 -9.57
CA LEU A 50 8.91 -5.38 -9.37
C LEU A 50 8.68 -4.86 -7.95
N ALA A 51 7.81 -5.51 -7.19
CA ALA A 51 7.55 -5.07 -5.83
C ALA A 51 8.75 -5.38 -4.93
N GLU A 52 8.93 -4.56 -3.91
CA GLU A 52 9.99 -4.74 -2.93
C GLU A 52 9.79 -6.03 -2.12
N ASP A 53 10.89 -6.75 -1.84
CA ASP A 53 10.87 -7.94 -0.97
C ASP A 53 10.87 -7.53 0.50
N GLU A 54 9.78 -6.86 0.88
CA GLU A 54 9.49 -6.37 2.21
C GLU A 54 8.01 -6.55 2.54
N HIS A 55 7.69 -6.59 3.83
CA HIS A 55 6.30 -6.54 4.26
C HIS A 55 5.80 -5.12 4.20
N VAL A 56 4.53 -4.90 3.86
CA VAL A 56 3.84 -3.62 4.04
C VAL A 56 2.67 -3.84 4.98
N SER A 57 2.41 -2.87 5.86
CA SER A 57 1.48 -3.05 6.97
C SER A 57 0.36 -2.02 6.96
N ILE A 58 -0.86 -2.49 7.21
CA ILE A 58 -2.07 -1.67 7.35
C ILE A 58 -2.67 -1.91 8.74
N LEU A 59 -2.98 -0.82 9.42
CA LEU A 59 -3.59 -0.86 10.75
C LEU A 59 -5.08 -0.51 10.66
N TYR A 60 -5.90 -1.25 11.40
CA TYR A 60 -7.33 -1.02 11.59
C TYR A 60 -7.65 -0.96 13.08
N ALA A 61 -8.46 -0.01 13.53
CA ALA A 61 -8.95 0.06 14.91
C ALA A 61 -10.48 0.02 14.98
N TYR A 62 -11.00 -0.68 15.98
CA TYR A 62 -12.43 -0.88 16.23
C TYR A 62 -12.78 -0.54 17.68
N ARG A 63 -13.88 0.18 17.87
CA ARG A 63 -14.48 0.43 19.18
C ARG A 63 -15.26 -0.80 19.66
N PRO A 64 -15.37 -1.04 20.97
CA PRO A 64 -16.17 -2.15 21.51
C PRO A 64 -17.67 -2.00 21.16
N PRO A 65 -18.44 -3.10 21.14
CA PRO A 65 -18.00 -4.49 21.35
C PRO A 65 -17.24 -5.04 20.14
N ASN A 66 -16.33 -5.99 20.37
CA ASN A 66 -15.51 -6.61 19.33
C ASN A 66 -15.64 -8.15 19.38
N PRO A 67 -15.54 -8.87 18.25
CA PRO A 67 -15.55 -10.34 18.25
C PRO A 67 -14.38 -10.88 19.06
N SER A 68 -14.47 -12.12 19.56
CA SER A 68 -13.37 -12.74 20.31
C SER A 68 -12.20 -13.09 19.39
N ASN A 69 -10.99 -13.26 19.95
CA ASN A 69 -9.82 -13.71 19.19
C ASN A 69 -10.08 -15.07 18.51
N ARG A 70 -10.86 -15.95 19.15
CA ARG A 70 -11.27 -17.25 18.59
C ARG A 70 -12.11 -17.09 17.32
N VAL A 71 -13.07 -16.16 17.30
CA VAL A 71 -13.89 -15.90 16.10
C VAL A 71 -13.03 -15.36 14.97
N LEU A 72 -12.16 -14.40 15.28
CA LEU A 72 -11.22 -13.82 14.31
C LEU A 72 -10.26 -14.87 13.74
N GLU A 73 -9.68 -15.72 14.59
CA GLU A 73 -8.83 -16.84 14.18
C GLU A 73 -9.58 -17.84 13.31
N GLN A 74 -10.80 -18.25 13.70
CA GLN A 74 -11.61 -19.20 12.93
C GLN A 74 -11.97 -18.65 11.55
N GLY A 75 -12.42 -17.39 11.48
CA GLY A 75 -12.67 -16.73 10.19
C GLY A 75 -11.41 -16.61 9.35
N LEU A 76 -10.25 -16.42 9.97
CA LEU A 76 -8.97 -16.33 9.28
C LEU A 76 -8.55 -17.67 8.68
N ARG A 77 -8.69 -18.76 9.43
CA ARG A 77 -8.44 -20.12 8.93
C ARG A 77 -9.37 -20.48 7.78
N LYS A 78 -10.63 -20.04 7.83
CA LYS A 78 -11.60 -20.23 6.74
C LYS A 78 -11.21 -19.43 5.50
N VAL A 79 -10.97 -18.12 5.61
CA VAL A 79 -10.60 -17.32 4.43
C VAL A 79 -9.30 -17.80 3.79
N LEU A 80 -8.36 -18.36 4.55
CA LEU A 80 -7.12 -18.93 4.02
C LEU A 80 -7.33 -20.13 3.07
N THR A 81 -8.51 -20.75 3.01
CA THR A 81 -8.81 -21.77 1.97
C THR A 81 -8.87 -21.17 0.58
N GLU A 82 -9.37 -19.92 0.49
CA GLU A 82 -9.46 -19.16 -0.76
C GLU A 82 -8.20 -18.30 -1.00
N TYR A 83 -7.33 -18.13 0.00
CA TYR A 83 -6.14 -17.27 -0.08
C TYR A 83 -4.88 -18.01 0.39
N ARG A 84 -4.65 -19.20 -0.17
CA ARG A 84 -3.59 -20.13 0.26
C ARG A 84 -2.19 -19.55 0.16
N GLU A 85 -1.94 -18.60 -0.74
CA GLU A 85 -0.67 -17.89 -0.89
C GLU A 85 -0.21 -17.29 0.45
N TRP A 86 -1.13 -16.76 1.28
CA TRP A 86 -0.77 -16.20 2.59
C TRP A 86 -0.30 -17.25 3.60
N ALA A 87 -0.72 -18.50 3.43
CA ALA A 87 -0.26 -19.64 4.23
C ALA A 87 0.98 -20.34 3.62
N GLY A 88 1.46 -19.88 2.46
CA GLY A 88 2.60 -20.43 1.74
C GLY A 88 3.96 -19.90 2.21
N ARG A 89 4.99 -20.19 1.41
CA ARG A 89 6.36 -19.67 1.56
C ARG A 89 6.95 -19.31 0.21
N PHE A 90 7.93 -18.42 0.15
CA PHE A 90 8.78 -18.35 -1.04
C PHE A 90 9.59 -19.64 -1.18
N GLY A 91 9.78 -20.08 -2.41
CA GLY A 91 10.67 -21.17 -2.78
C GLY A 91 11.22 -20.95 -4.18
N ALA A 92 11.76 -22.02 -4.76
CA ALA A 92 12.22 -22.05 -6.14
C ALA A 92 11.54 -23.20 -6.90
N ASP A 93 11.26 -22.99 -8.18
CA ASP A 93 10.89 -24.08 -9.09
C ASP A 93 12.12 -24.87 -9.56
N ASP A 94 11.91 -25.89 -10.40
CA ASP A 94 12.99 -26.74 -10.94
C ASP A 94 14.03 -25.95 -11.76
N GLY A 95 13.66 -24.77 -12.26
CA GLY A 95 14.54 -23.85 -12.99
C GLY A 95 15.26 -22.85 -12.08
N GLY A 96 15.05 -22.91 -10.76
CA GLY A 96 15.61 -21.97 -9.80
C GLY A 96 14.86 -20.64 -9.68
N ARG A 97 13.72 -20.48 -10.38
CA ARG A 97 12.94 -19.23 -10.37
C ARG A 97 12.15 -19.12 -9.07
N ARG A 98 12.08 -17.91 -8.52
CA ARG A 98 11.34 -17.65 -7.29
C ARG A 98 9.83 -17.84 -7.51
N VAL A 99 9.21 -18.63 -6.64
CA VAL A 99 7.78 -18.96 -6.68
C VAL A 99 7.16 -18.90 -5.28
N ILE A 100 5.83 -18.87 -5.22
CA ILE A 100 5.07 -19.03 -3.97
C ILE A 100 4.68 -20.51 -3.86
N LEU A 101 5.25 -21.21 -2.88
CA LEU A 101 4.87 -22.57 -2.55
C LEU A 101 3.54 -22.58 -1.79
N LEU A 102 2.52 -23.23 -2.33
CA LEU A 102 1.22 -23.43 -1.67
C LEU A 102 1.29 -24.64 -0.74
N ASN A 103 2.13 -24.54 0.29
CA ASN A 103 2.47 -25.63 1.21
C ASN A 103 1.70 -25.59 2.54
N ASP A 104 0.76 -24.64 2.68
CA ASP A 104 -0.10 -24.45 3.86
C ASP A 104 0.66 -24.48 5.20
N GLN A 105 1.93 -24.07 5.22
CA GLN A 105 2.74 -24.04 6.45
C GLN A 105 2.12 -23.10 7.50
N GLY A 106 1.42 -22.07 7.02
CA GLY A 106 0.55 -21.22 7.81
C GLY A 106 1.02 -19.77 7.83
N MET A 107 0.08 -18.90 8.19
CA MET A 107 0.28 -17.47 8.39
C MET A 107 0.55 -17.17 9.87
N ARG A 108 1.35 -16.15 10.18
CA ARG A 108 1.63 -15.78 11.58
C ARG A 108 0.41 -15.08 12.20
N PHE A 109 -0.04 -15.57 13.35
CA PHE A 109 -1.13 -14.98 14.13
C PHE A 109 -0.63 -14.63 15.53
N ILE A 110 -0.75 -13.35 15.89
CA ILE A 110 -0.22 -12.79 17.12
C ILE A 110 -1.37 -12.19 17.93
N GLU A 111 -1.44 -12.55 19.21
CA GLU A 111 -2.35 -11.93 20.17
C GLU A 111 -1.53 -11.07 21.13
N ALA A 112 -1.96 -9.83 21.32
CA ALA A 112 -1.28 -8.84 22.14
C ALA A 112 -2.27 -8.05 22.99
N SER A 113 -1.77 -7.45 24.07
CA SER A 113 -2.54 -6.60 24.96
C SER A 113 -1.85 -5.25 25.18
N ALA A 114 -2.63 -4.17 25.13
CA ALA A 114 -2.21 -2.83 25.52
C ALA A 114 -2.90 -2.45 26.83
N TYR A 115 -2.11 -2.07 27.84
CA TYR A 115 -2.61 -1.72 29.18
C TYR A 115 -3.04 -0.24 29.27
N CYS A 116 -3.72 0.24 28.24
CA CYS A 116 -4.33 1.56 28.18
C CYS A 116 -5.63 1.49 27.36
N THR A 117 -6.37 2.58 27.33
CA THR A 117 -7.50 2.77 26.42
C THR A 117 -7.02 3.17 25.03
N LEU A 118 -7.88 3.01 24.02
CA LEU A 118 -7.56 3.46 22.65
C LEU A 118 -7.46 4.99 22.59
N ASP A 119 -8.24 5.71 23.39
CA ASP A 119 -8.20 7.18 23.43
C ASP A 119 -6.91 7.70 24.04
N GLU A 120 -6.39 7.05 25.09
CA GLU A 120 -5.05 7.35 25.64
C GLU A 120 -3.92 7.04 24.66
N ALA A 121 -4.15 6.10 23.72
CA ALA A 121 -3.20 5.75 22.68
C ALA A 121 -3.19 6.69 21.48
N MET A 122 -4.22 7.54 21.36
CA MET A 122 -4.39 8.43 20.23
C MET A 122 -3.91 9.86 20.54
N PRO A 123 -3.32 10.56 19.57
CA PRO A 123 -2.91 10.07 18.24
C PRO A 123 -1.73 9.09 18.35
N PHE A 124 -1.73 8.06 17.50
CA PHE A 124 -0.62 7.10 17.47
C PHE A 124 0.69 7.80 17.06
N LYS A 125 1.68 7.77 17.95
CA LYS A 125 3.04 8.21 17.66
C LYS A 125 3.83 7.08 16.99
N THR A 126 4.90 7.40 16.26
CA THR A 126 5.79 6.40 15.62
C THR A 126 6.22 5.28 16.56
N SER A 127 6.60 5.63 17.81
CA SER A 127 7.00 4.65 18.84
C SER A 127 5.89 3.71 19.31
N THR A 128 4.63 4.14 19.18
CA THR A 128 3.45 3.32 19.51
C THR A 128 3.07 2.43 18.32
N LEU A 129 3.14 2.98 17.10
CA LEU A 129 2.86 2.26 15.86
C LEU A 129 3.77 1.05 15.68
N SER A 130 5.07 1.16 16.01
CA SER A 130 6.01 0.05 15.96
C SER A 130 5.65 -1.10 16.91
N SER A 131 4.91 -0.82 17.99
CA SER A 131 4.45 -1.85 18.95
C SER A 131 3.17 -2.56 18.49
N PHE A 132 2.41 -1.97 17.57
CA PHE A 132 1.24 -2.61 16.95
C PHE A 132 1.60 -3.43 15.71
N ASN A 133 2.81 -3.28 15.18
CA ASN A 133 3.25 -3.99 14.00
C ASN A 133 4.15 -5.17 14.38
N PRO A 134 3.87 -6.40 13.92
CA PRO A 134 4.75 -7.52 14.18
C PRO A 134 6.12 -7.30 13.53
N SER A 135 7.19 -7.67 14.25
CA SER A 135 8.53 -7.71 13.65
C SER A 135 8.56 -8.77 12.55
N TYR A 136 8.91 -8.33 11.34
CA TYR A 136 9.12 -9.19 10.18
C TYR A 136 10.61 -9.54 9.98
N LYS A 137 11.48 -9.20 10.94
CA LYS A 137 12.90 -9.54 10.83
C LYS A 137 13.10 -11.05 10.90
N GLY A 138 13.52 -11.64 9.79
CA GLY A 138 13.78 -13.08 9.68
C GLY A 138 12.53 -13.95 9.65
N VAL A 139 11.36 -13.37 9.35
CA VAL A 139 10.13 -14.16 9.16
C VAL A 139 10.10 -14.75 7.76
N GLU A 140 9.75 -16.04 7.66
CA GLU A 140 9.54 -16.71 6.38
C GLU A 140 8.07 -16.60 5.92
N GLU A 141 7.17 -16.20 6.83
CA GLU A 141 5.75 -16.04 6.54
C GLU A 141 5.49 -14.91 5.54
N LEU A 142 4.66 -15.20 4.54
CA LEU A 142 4.26 -14.23 3.53
C LEU A 142 3.26 -13.19 4.08
N ALA A 143 2.55 -13.50 5.17
CA ALA A 143 1.72 -12.56 5.90
C ALA A 143 1.70 -12.83 7.41
N LEU A 144 1.38 -11.78 8.16
CA LEU A 144 1.29 -11.74 9.60
C LEU A 144 0.09 -10.90 10.01
N VAL A 145 -0.56 -11.29 11.09
CA VAL A 145 -1.59 -10.47 11.73
C VAL A 145 -1.34 -10.37 13.23
N GLN A 146 -1.51 -9.16 13.77
CA GLN A 146 -1.48 -8.90 15.20
C GLN A 146 -2.81 -8.32 15.67
N LEU A 147 -3.43 -8.99 16.64
CA LEU A 147 -4.63 -8.53 17.34
C LEU A 147 -4.21 -7.92 18.68
N THR A 148 -4.35 -6.61 18.83
CA THR A 148 -4.03 -5.89 20.07
C THR A 148 -5.30 -5.45 20.79
N ARG A 149 -5.56 -6.01 21.98
CA ARG A 149 -6.71 -5.67 22.82
C ARG A 149 -6.36 -4.57 23.82
N PHE A 150 -7.24 -3.58 23.96
CA PHE A 150 -7.10 -2.46 24.91
C PHE A 150 -7.97 -2.69 26.15
N THR A 151 -7.64 -2.03 27.26
CA THR A 151 -8.40 -2.16 28.53
C THR A 151 -9.85 -1.69 28.42
N CYS A 152 -10.14 -0.78 27.50
CA CYS A 152 -11.49 -0.32 27.16
C CYS A 152 -12.28 -1.28 26.25
N GLY A 153 -11.72 -2.44 25.87
CA GLY A 153 -12.35 -3.40 24.96
C GLY A 153 -12.21 -3.08 23.47
N SER A 154 -11.56 -1.96 23.12
CA SER A 154 -11.17 -1.65 21.74
C SER A 154 -10.17 -2.67 21.20
N LEU A 155 -10.15 -2.83 19.88
CA LEU A 155 -9.28 -3.76 19.17
C LEU A 155 -8.52 -3.02 18.07
N VAL A 156 -7.21 -3.25 18.01
CA VAL A 156 -6.38 -2.89 16.85
C VAL A 156 -5.96 -4.16 16.13
N ILE A 157 -6.12 -4.19 14.81
CA ILE A 157 -5.67 -5.25 13.92
C ILE A 157 -4.61 -4.66 13.00
N SER A 158 -3.37 -5.14 13.12
CA SER A 158 -2.33 -4.88 12.12
C SER A 158 -2.21 -6.08 11.20
N PHE A 159 -2.28 -5.85 9.89
CA PHE A 159 -2.01 -6.87 8.87
C PHE A 159 -0.76 -6.46 8.09
N SER A 160 0.23 -7.34 8.07
CA SER A 160 1.51 -7.15 7.38
C SER A 160 1.70 -8.25 6.35
N SER A 161 2.01 -7.90 5.11
CA SER A 161 2.18 -8.89 4.03
C SER A 161 3.32 -8.53 3.11
N ASN A 162 4.05 -9.53 2.62
CA ASN A 162 5.13 -9.33 1.66
C ASN A 162 4.58 -8.74 0.34
N HIS A 163 5.16 -7.62 -0.10
CA HIS A 163 4.64 -6.85 -1.22
C HIS A 163 4.77 -7.59 -2.56
N MET A 164 5.73 -8.52 -2.71
CA MET A 164 5.83 -9.36 -3.92
C MET A 164 4.64 -10.31 -4.09
N VAL A 165 3.87 -10.58 -3.03
CA VAL A 165 2.76 -11.54 -3.09
C VAL A 165 1.47 -10.89 -3.60
N ALA A 166 1.21 -9.64 -3.19
CA ALA A 166 0.06 -8.85 -3.62
C ALA A 166 0.22 -7.36 -3.33
N ASP A 167 -0.49 -6.53 -4.11
CA ASP A 167 -0.57 -5.09 -3.87
C ASP A 167 -1.61 -4.70 -2.80
N GLY A 168 -1.55 -3.44 -2.36
CA GLY A 168 -2.42 -2.92 -1.29
C GLY A 168 -3.92 -3.01 -1.58
N LEU A 169 -4.35 -2.92 -2.84
CA LEU A 169 -5.76 -3.08 -3.19
C LEU A 169 -6.20 -4.51 -2.90
N PHE A 170 -5.42 -5.50 -3.31
CA PHE A 170 -5.76 -6.88 -3.04
C PHE A 170 -5.71 -7.20 -1.53
N VAL A 171 -4.72 -6.69 -0.80
CA VAL A 171 -4.65 -6.81 0.67
C VAL A 171 -5.92 -6.26 1.33
N SER A 172 -6.39 -5.09 0.90
CA SER A 172 -7.63 -4.51 1.44
C SER A 172 -8.86 -5.37 1.17
N ARG A 173 -8.92 -6.07 0.03
CA ARG A 173 -9.99 -7.03 -0.29
C ARG A 173 -9.90 -8.31 0.52
N PHE A 174 -8.70 -8.82 0.76
CA PHE A 174 -8.50 -9.94 1.69
C PHE A 174 -9.06 -9.62 3.08
N MET A 175 -8.86 -8.40 3.58
CA MET A 175 -9.43 -7.97 4.86
C MET A 175 -10.97 -7.96 4.86
N VAL A 176 -11.61 -7.58 3.74
CA VAL A 176 -13.07 -7.70 3.57
C VAL A 176 -13.52 -9.16 3.60
N SER A 177 -12.85 -10.04 2.85
CA SER A 177 -13.13 -11.49 2.81
C SER A 177 -12.93 -12.15 4.17
N TRP A 178 -11.92 -11.72 4.93
CA TRP A 178 -11.71 -12.20 6.30
C TRP A 178 -12.87 -11.78 7.22
N GLY A 179 -13.36 -10.55 7.08
CA GLY A 179 -14.57 -10.08 7.75
C GLY A 179 -15.81 -10.90 7.40
N GLN A 180 -16.01 -11.22 6.11
CA GLN A 180 -17.08 -12.12 5.64
C GLN A 180 -17.00 -13.50 6.30
N ALA A 181 -15.82 -14.12 6.30
CA ALA A 181 -15.59 -15.42 6.91
C ALA A 181 -15.85 -15.41 8.43
N CYS A 182 -15.48 -14.33 9.14
CA CYS A 182 -15.79 -14.16 10.55
C CYS A 182 -17.29 -14.07 10.84
N ARG A 183 -18.06 -13.47 9.91
CA ARG A 183 -19.52 -13.34 10.00
C ARG A 183 -20.26 -14.60 9.55
N GLY A 184 -19.56 -15.58 8.98
CA GLY A 184 -20.17 -16.80 8.44
C GLY A 184 -21.00 -16.56 7.18
N VAL A 185 -20.70 -15.51 6.42
CA VAL A 185 -21.28 -15.28 5.10
C VAL A 185 -20.31 -15.76 4.02
N ASP A 186 -20.84 -16.04 2.83
CA ASP A 186 -20.03 -16.48 1.70
C ASP A 186 -18.94 -15.47 1.35
N ILE A 187 -17.74 -15.98 1.08
CA ILE A 187 -16.62 -15.16 0.62
C ILE A 187 -16.92 -14.75 -0.82
N HIS A 188 -17.27 -13.48 -1.02
CA HIS A 188 -17.60 -12.96 -2.34
C HIS A 188 -17.20 -11.48 -2.47
N PRO A 189 -16.55 -11.09 -3.59
CA PRO A 189 -16.12 -11.95 -4.69
C PRO A 189 -14.90 -12.82 -4.34
N CYS A 190 -14.80 -14.00 -4.96
CA CYS A 190 -13.66 -14.91 -4.77
C CYS A 190 -12.39 -14.33 -5.43
N PRO A 191 -11.20 -14.55 -4.86
CA PRO A 191 -9.95 -14.14 -5.48
C PRO A 191 -9.70 -14.90 -6.79
N SER A 192 -9.09 -14.21 -7.76
CA SER A 192 -8.64 -14.79 -9.02
C SER A 192 -7.15 -15.10 -8.93
N HIS A 193 -6.81 -16.39 -8.90
CA HIS A 193 -5.44 -16.89 -8.81
C HIS A 193 -4.72 -17.05 -10.15
N ASP A 194 -5.38 -16.74 -11.27
CA ASP A 194 -4.77 -16.86 -12.60
C ASP A 194 -3.68 -15.80 -12.82
N ARG A 195 -2.44 -16.16 -12.49
CA ARG A 195 -1.24 -15.32 -12.70
C ARG A 195 -0.69 -15.40 -14.13
N ASN A 196 -1.27 -16.23 -15.01
CA ASN A 196 -0.82 -16.38 -16.40
C ASN A 196 -1.42 -15.34 -17.38
N ILE A 197 -2.27 -14.44 -16.87
CA ILE A 197 -2.96 -13.42 -17.68
C ILE A 197 -2.02 -12.37 -18.31
N PHE A 198 -0.76 -12.30 -17.87
CA PHE A 198 0.24 -11.35 -18.38
C PHE A 198 1.18 -12.01 -19.38
N SER A 199 0.61 -12.51 -20.48
CA SER A 199 1.40 -13.03 -21.59
C SER A 199 1.90 -11.89 -22.48
N PRO A 200 3.17 -11.93 -22.93
CA PRO A 200 3.68 -10.91 -23.83
C PRO A 200 3.08 -11.05 -25.23
N ARG A 201 3.08 -9.96 -25.99
CA ARG A 201 2.52 -9.90 -27.35
C ARG A 201 3.45 -10.59 -28.35
N VAL A 202 2.86 -11.08 -29.45
CA VAL A 202 3.59 -11.66 -30.58
C VAL A 202 3.16 -10.94 -31.87
N PRO A 203 4.07 -10.20 -32.54
CA PRO A 203 5.44 -9.92 -32.14
C PRO A 203 5.52 -9.00 -30.89
N SER A 204 6.61 -9.11 -30.14
CA SER A 204 6.93 -8.20 -29.03
C SER A 204 7.01 -6.76 -29.56
N GLY A 205 6.52 -5.80 -28.77
CA GLY A 205 6.52 -4.39 -29.14
C GLY A 205 6.81 -3.48 -27.96
N VAL A 206 8.05 -3.47 -27.48
CA VAL A 206 8.51 -2.52 -26.46
C VAL A 206 8.52 -1.11 -27.05
N LYS A 207 7.69 -0.23 -26.49
CA LYS A 207 7.44 1.14 -26.99
C LYS A 207 8.05 2.22 -26.09
N PHE A 208 8.38 1.89 -24.84
CA PHE A 208 8.85 2.84 -23.84
C PHE A 208 10.15 2.37 -23.21
N ASP A 209 10.93 3.31 -22.68
CA ASP A 209 12.18 3.03 -21.97
C ASP A 209 11.89 2.55 -20.55
N HIS A 210 11.60 1.25 -20.44
CA HIS A 210 11.29 0.62 -19.18
C HIS A 210 12.51 0.34 -18.30
N MET A 211 13.69 0.23 -18.93
CA MET A 211 14.94 0.06 -18.21
C MET A 211 15.18 1.27 -17.30
N THR A 212 15.11 2.48 -17.85
CA THR A 212 15.30 3.69 -17.04
C THR A 212 14.14 3.89 -16.06
N ALA A 213 12.89 3.75 -16.53
CA ALA A 213 11.71 4.12 -15.75
C ALA A 213 11.39 3.16 -14.60
N GLU A 214 11.48 1.85 -14.82
CA GLU A 214 11.13 0.86 -13.81
C GLU A 214 12.33 0.27 -13.11
N ILE A 215 13.51 0.15 -13.73
CA ILE A 215 14.66 -0.59 -13.17
C ILE A 215 15.70 0.38 -12.60
N SER A 216 16.37 1.17 -13.46
CA SER A 216 17.49 2.03 -13.05
C SER A 216 17.07 3.07 -12.02
N LYS A 217 15.86 3.62 -12.09
CA LYS A 217 15.37 4.58 -11.09
C LYS A 217 15.23 4.02 -9.68
N ARG A 218 15.08 2.70 -9.52
CA ARG A 218 15.14 2.08 -8.18
C ARG A 218 16.53 2.20 -7.60
N ASP A 219 17.55 2.10 -8.45
CA ASP A 219 18.94 2.20 -8.05
C ASP A 219 19.42 3.63 -7.89
N ILE A 220 18.94 4.57 -8.71
CA ILE A 220 19.36 5.97 -8.70
C ILE A 220 18.93 6.70 -7.41
N THR A 221 17.98 6.16 -6.63
CA THR A 221 17.73 6.64 -5.25
C THR A 221 18.98 6.56 -4.35
N GLN A 222 20.02 5.83 -4.76
CA GLN A 222 21.29 5.65 -4.02
C GLN A 222 22.26 6.83 -4.13
N GLU A 223 22.14 7.72 -5.12
CA GLU A 223 23.09 8.83 -5.33
C GLU A 223 22.49 10.22 -5.04
N ILE A 224 21.32 10.27 -4.40
CA ILE A 224 20.72 11.57 -4.12
C ILE A 224 21.57 12.33 -3.08
N SER A 225 21.68 13.64 -3.30
CA SER A 225 22.17 14.63 -2.36
C SER A 225 21.82 14.22 -0.93
N LYS A 226 22.83 14.15 -0.05
CA LYS A 226 22.61 13.76 1.35
C LYS A 226 21.40 14.53 1.90
N PRO A 227 20.40 13.85 2.48
CA PRO A 227 19.25 14.53 3.04
C PRO A 227 19.72 15.56 4.09
N PRO A 228 18.98 16.65 4.28
CA PRO A 228 19.39 17.72 5.18
C PRO A 228 19.43 17.30 6.65
N PHE A 229 18.74 16.21 7.03
CA PHE A 229 18.57 15.74 8.41
C PHE A 229 18.73 14.22 8.52
N SER A 230 18.72 13.70 9.76
CA SER A 230 18.92 12.27 10.07
C SER A 230 17.65 11.45 9.82
N GLU A 231 17.79 10.13 9.65
CA GLU A 231 16.65 9.21 9.63
C GLU A 231 15.85 9.23 10.93
N ASP A 232 16.53 9.47 12.06
CA ASP A 232 15.91 9.58 13.39
C ASP A 232 14.99 10.79 13.52
N ASP A 233 15.13 11.78 12.62
CA ASP A 233 14.30 12.99 12.57
C ASP A 233 13.01 12.78 11.76
N VAL A 234 12.85 11.63 11.10
CA VAL A 234 11.67 11.36 10.27
C VAL A 234 10.45 11.07 11.15
N ILE A 235 9.40 11.86 10.95
CA ILE A 235 8.13 11.70 11.64
C ILE A 235 7.01 11.43 10.63
N GLN A 236 6.02 10.65 11.05
CA GLN A 236 4.74 10.55 10.36
C GLN A 236 3.79 11.61 10.92
N HIS A 237 3.23 12.45 10.06
CA HIS A 237 2.24 13.46 10.41
C HIS A 237 0.93 13.23 9.65
N LYS A 238 -0.20 13.51 10.28
CA LYS A 238 -1.53 13.36 9.68
C LYS A 238 -2.20 14.72 9.51
N VAL A 239 -2.59 15.03 8.28
CA VAL A 239 -3.40 16.20 7.91
C VAL A 239 -4.80 15.74 7.52
N HIS A 240 -5.82 16.52 7.86
CA HIS A 240 -7.18 16.25 7.43
C HIS A 240 -7.68 17.37 6.51
N PHE A 241 -7.98 17.03 5.26
CA PHE A 241 -8.57 17.96 4.32
C PHE A 241 -10.08 17.77 4.24
N LYS A 242 -10.81 18.78 4.69
CA LYS A 242 -12.28 18.83 4.61
C LYS A 242 -12.76 18.96 3.16
N PRO A 243 -13.98 18.50 2.83
CA PRO A 243 -14.55 18.61 1.49
C PRO A 243 -14.49 20.03 0.90
N GLU A 244 -14.72 21.07 1.70
CA GLU A 244 -14.71 22.46 1.24
C GLU A 244 -13.32 22.91 0.82
N PHE A 245 -12.29 22.47 1.54
CA PHE A 245 -10.90 22.75 1.21
C PHE A 245 -10.47 21.99 -0.05
N ILE A 246 -10.83 20.72 -0.15
CA ILE A 246 -10.59 19.91 -1.35
C ILE A 246 -11.24 20.55 -2.58
N ALA A 247 -12.46 21.08 -2.45
CA ALA A 247 -13.14 21.78 -3.54
C ALA A 247 -12.39 23.04 -3.99
N LYS A 248 -11.82 23.82 -3.05
CA LYS A 248 -10.98 24.98 -3.37
C LYS A 248 -9.72 24.56 -4.14
N ILE A 249 -9.01 23.53 -3.67
CA ILE A 249 -7.82 23.01 -4.36
C ILE A 249 -8.18 22.54 -5.77
N LYS A 250 -9.29 21.80 -5.94
CA LYS A 250 -9.77 21.35 -7.26
C LYS A 250 -10.04 22.50 -8.21
N ASN A 251 -10.66 23.57 -7.73
CA ASN A 251 -10.95 24.75 -8.55
C ASN A 251 -9.66 25.42 -9.03
N GLN A 252 -8.66 25.58 -8.16
CA GLN A 252 -7.38 26.15 -8.56
C GLN A 252 -6.59 25.24 -9.50
N ALA A 253 -6.50 23.94 -9.20
CA ALA A 253 -5.85 22.96 -10.06
C ALA A 253 -6.51 22.92 -11.45
N SER A 254 -7.81 23.19 -11.55
CA SER A 254 -8.56 23.18 -12.81
C SER A 254 -8.69 24.57 -13.46
N SER A 255 -8.09 25.62 -12.90
CA SER A 255 -8.31 27.01 -13.32
C SER A 255 -7.89 27.32 -14.76
N SER A 256 -6.82 26.68 -15.26
CA SER A 256 -6.38 26.85 -16.64
C SER A 256 -7.10 25.94 -17.65
N LEU A 257 -8.04 25.10 -17.20
CA LEU A 257 -8.96 24.38 -18.09
C LEU A 257 -10.02 25.37 -18.60
N SER A 258 -9.61 26.31 -19.45
CA SER A 258 -10.50 27.29 -20.08
C SER A 258 -10.51 27.08 -21.59
N GLY A 259 -11.62 26.53 -22.10
CA GLY A 259 -11.86 26.36 -23.54
C GLY A 259 -12.70 25.14 -23.87
N ILE A 260 -14.01 25.31 -24.00
CA ILE A 260 -14.91 24.30 -24.58
C ILE A 260 -14.55 24.10 -26.05
N VAL A 261 -14.31 22.85 -26.46
CA VAL A 261 -14.70 22.34 -27.79
C VAL A 261 -15.21 20.90 -27.60
N SER A 262 -16.50 20.68 -27.91
CA SER A 262 -17.17 19.37 -28.09
C SER A 262 -17.17 18.34 -26.94
N GLY A 263 -17.80 18.67 -25.80
CA GLY A 263 -18.36 17.68 -24.87
C GLY A 263 -17.51 17.34 -23.62
N GLU A 264 -17.75 18.10 -22.55
CA GLU A 264 -17.35 17.86 -21.15
C GLU A 264 -15.84 17.68 -20.83
N GLN A 265 -15.09 18.78 -20.73
CA GLN A 265 -13.86 18.75 -19.92
C GLN A 265 -14.24 18.69 -18.43
N ARG A 266 -13.97 17.54 -17.81
CA ARG A 266 -14.18 17.32 -16.37
C ARG A 266 -13.04 17.95 -15.56
N PRO A 267 -13.32 18.54 -14.39
CA PRO A 267 -12.27 19.03 -13.50
C PRO A 267 -11.30 17.90 -13.14
N TYR A 268 -10.07 18.26 -12.77
CA TYR A 268 -9.10 17.27 -12.31
C TYR A 268 -9.63 16.49 -11.09
N SER A 269 -9.23 15.21 -11.02
CA SER A 269 -9.63 14.32 -9.93
C SER A 269 -9.11 14.82 -8.57
N THR A 270 -9.75 14.38 -7.48
CA THR A 270 -9.27 14.65 -6.10
C THR A 270 -7.80 14.29 -5.94
N PHE A 271 -7.39 13.14 -6.49
CA PHE A 271 -6.00 12.68 -6.47
C PHE A 271 -5.06 13.72 -7.10
N VAL A 272 -5.29 14.10 -8.36
CA VAL A 272 -4.40 15.03 -9.09
C VAL A 272 -4.32 16.36 -8.35
N SER A 273 -5.46 16.90 -7.89
CA SER A 273 -5.50 18.18 -7.18
C SER A 273 -4.75 18.14 -5.85
N LEU A 274 -4.96 17.10 -5.03
CA LEU A 274 -4.25 16.96 -3.75
C LEU A 274 -2.76 16.66 -3.94
N ALA A 275 -2.41 15.79 -4.88
CA ALA A 275 -1.01 15.48 -5.19
C ALA A 275 -0.26 16.75 -5.64
N SER A 276 -0.90 17.60 -6.46
CA SER A 276 -0.32 18.87 -6.91
C SER A 276 -0.08 19.84 -5.76
N HIS A 277 -1.08 19.96 -4.88
CA HIS A 277 -1.02 20.82 -3.70
C HIS A 277 0.08 20.37 -2.73
N LEU A 278 0.15 19.07 -2.47
CA LEU A 278 1.14 18.48 -1.58
C LEU A 278 2.55 18.54 -2.17
N TRP A 279 2.73 18.28 -3.48
CA TRP A 279 4.04 18.42 -4.12
C TRP A 279 4.57 19.84 -3.95
N ARG A 280 3.73 20.83 -4.27
CA ARG A 280 4.04 22.25 -4.12
C ARG A 280 4.35 22.63 -2.69
N THR A 281 3.54 22.19 -1.75
CA THR A 281 3.73 22.46 -0.34
C THR A 281 5.09 21.91 0.11
N ILE A 282 5.39 20.65 -0.21
CA ILE A 282 6.66 20.01 0.17
C ILE A 282 7.85 20.68 -0.50
N THR A 283 7.77 21.02 -1.80
CA THR A 283 8.82 21.77 -2.50
C THR A 283 9.15 23.08 -1.79
N LYS A 284 8.12 23.84 -1.36
CA LYS A 284 8.30 25.09 -0.59
C LYS A 284 8.86 24.85 0.80
N VAL A 285 8.35 23.85 1.53
CA VAL A 285 8.81 23.47 2.87
C VAL A 285 10.28 23.05 2.87
N ARG A 286 10.70 22.37 1.80
CA ARG A 286 12.06 21.91 1.61
C ARG A 286 13.01 23.02 1.13
N GLU A 287 12.50 24.20 0.79
CA GLU A 287 13.30 25.32 0.25
C GLU A 287 14.22 24.87 -0.89
N LEU A 288 13.70 24.05 -1.80
CA LEU A 288 14.49 23.54 -2.92
C LEU A 288 14.98 24.70 -3.79
N ALA A 289 16.25 24.66 -4.20
CA ALA A 289 16.81 25.66 -5.11
C ALA A 289 16.00 25.72 -6.41
N GLU A 290 15.82 26.93 -6.97
CA GLU A 290 14.90 27.19 -8.10
C GLU A 290 15.00 26.18 -9.26
N PHE A 291 16.23 25.81 -9.63
CA PHE A 291 16.53 24.91 -10.75
C PHE A 291 16.73 23.45 -10.32
N GLN A 292 16.61 23.12 -9.02
CA GLN A 292 16.63 21.75 -8.54
C GLN A 292 15.44 21.00 -9.13
N LYS A 293 15.74 19.90 -9.84
CA LYS A 293 14.71 18.96 -10.28
C LYS A 293 14.17 18.17 -9.10
N THR A 294 12.87 17.98 -9.08
CA THR A 294 12.17 17.10 -8.16
C THR A 294 11.20 16.23 -8.98
N GLU A 295 11.05 14.99 -8.55
CA GLU A 295 10.15 14.00 -9.13
C GLU A 295 9.10 13.59 -8.09
N MET A 296 7.90 13.28 -8.57
CA MET A 296 6.87 12.65 -7.75
C MET A 296 6.58 11.25 -8.29
N ARG A 297 6.95 10.20 -7.56
CA ARG A 297 6.63 8.82 -7.91
C ARG A 297 5.19 8.49 -7.50
N ILE A 298 4.37 8.04 -8.43
CA ILE A 298 2.93 7.81 -8.23
C ILE A 298 2.56 6.36 -8.58
N SER A 299 1.97 5.64 -7.64
CA SER A 299 1.42 4.30 -7.91
C SER A 299 0.21 4.35 -8.85
N VAL A 300 0.26 3.58 -9.93
CA VAL A 300 -0.81 3.49 -10.93
C VAL A 300 -1.32 2.07 -11.02
N ASN A 301 -2.58 1.86 -10.60
CA ASN A 301 -3.27 0.58 -10.73
C ASN A 301 -3.63 0.28 -12.19
N GLY A 302 -3.11 -0.84 -12.72
CA GLY A 302 -3.31 -1.28 -14.09
C GLY A 302 -4.63 -2.03 -14.33
N ARG A 303 -5.32 -2.51 -13.29
CA ARG A 303 -6.48 -3.41 -13.45
C ARG A 303 -7.56 -2.86 -14.36
N ARG A 304 -7.93 -1.59 -14.16
CA ARG A 304 -8.94 -0.87 -14.94
C ARG A 304 -8.40 -0.21 -16.21
N ARG A 305 -7.08 -0.21 -16.40
CA ARG A 305 -6.39 0.45 -17.53
C ARG A 305 -6.09 -0.52 -18.65
N MET A 306 -5.73 -1.74 -18.30
CA MET A 306 -5.50 -2.84 -19.23
C MET A 306 -6.77 -3.20 -20.01
N LYS A 307 -6.58 -3.63 -21.26
CA LYS A 307 -7.62 -4.12 -22.16
C LYS A 307 -7.21 -5.50 -22.71
N PRO A 308 -7.92 -6.59 -22.35
CA PRO A 308 -9.12 -6.64 -21.52
C PRO A 308 -8.86 -6.20 -20.07
N ARG A 309 -9.93 -5.73 -19.39
CA ARG A 309 -9.85 -5.32 -18.00
C ARG A 309 -9.47 -6.53 -17.12
N VAL A 310 -8.50 -6.34 -16.24
CA VAL A 310 -8.18 -7.33 -15.20
C VAL A 310 -9.16 -7.17 -14.04
N PRO A 311 -9.76 -8.26 -13.51
CA PRO A 311 -10.67 -8.19 -12.38
C PRO A 311 -10.03 -7.51 -11.16
N ASP A 312 -10.85 -6.81 -10.37
CA ASP A 312 -10.37 -6.20 -9.12
C ASP A 312 -10.00 -7.30 -8.08
N GLU A 313 -10.45 -8.54 -8.33
CA GLU A 313 -10.24 -9.77 -7.58
C GLU A 313 -8.90 -10.47 -7.88
N PHE A 314 -8.12 -10.00 -8.86
CA PHE A 314 -6.83 -10.60 -9.20
C PHE A 314 -5.85 -10.59 -8.01
N PHE A 315 -5.43 -11.79 -7.59
CA PHE A 315 -4.45 -12.03 -6.53
C PHE A 315 -3.03 -11.85 -7.05
N GLY A 316 -2.52 -10.64 -6.89
CA GLY A 316 -1.13 -10.29 -7.18
C GLY A 316 -0.95 -8.79 -7.27
N ASN A 317 0.22 -8.39 -7.75
CA ASN A 317 0.50 -6.99 -8.09
C ASN A 317 0.05 -6.68 -9.52
N LEU A 318 -0.52 -5.50 -9.72
CA LEU A 318 -0.69 -4.90 -11.06
C LEU A 318 -0.54 -3.38 -10.95
N VAL A 319 0.66 -2.95 -10.58
CA VAL A 319 1.00 -1.55 -10.33
C VAL A 319 2.27 -1.20 -11.12
N LEU A 320 2.23 -0.05 -11.81
CA LEU A 320 3.39 0.62 -12.38
C LEU A 320 3.44 2.05 -11.86
N TRP A 321 4.51 2.78 -12.20
CA TRP A 321 4.78 4.10 -11.64
C TRP A 321 4.66 5.19 -12.71
N ALA A 322 3.96 6.27 -12.38
CA ALA A 322 4.09 7.53 -13.11
C ALA A 322 5.12 8.39 -12.38
N ASN A 323 6.03 9.00 -13.14
CA ASN A 323 7.16 9.77 -12.62
C ASN A 323 7.21 11.19 -13.23
N PRO A 324 6.21 12.06 -12.97
CA PRO A 324 6.30 13.47 -13.32
C PRO A 324 7.54 14.13 -12.69
N GLU A 325 8.28 14.89 -13.49
CA GLU A 325 9.45 15.66 -13.08
C GLU A 325 9.23 17.14 -13.44
N ALA A 326 9.66 18.04 -12.56
CA ALA A 326 9.70 19.48 -12.83
C ALA A 326 10.82 20.17 -12.02
N GLN A 327 11.15 21.42 -12.37
CA GLN A 327 12.02 22.25 -11.53
C GLN A 327 11.23 22.84 -10.36
N ALA A 328 11.90 23.05 -9.22
CA ALA A 328 11.26 23.56 -8.01
C ALA A 328 10.50 24.89 -8.23
N LYS A 329 11.05 25.79 -9.04
CA LYS A 329 10.39 27.06 -9.41
C LYS A 329 9.08 26.85 -10.20
N ASP A 330 9.05 25.88 -11.11
CA ASP A 330 7.87 25.60 -11.96
C ASP A 330 6.72 24.99 -11.14
N ILE A 331 7.04 24.42 -9.97
CA ILE A 331 6.06 23.93 -9.01
C ILE A 331 5.61 25.04 -8.05
N SER A 332 6.54 25.89 -7.62
CA SER A 332 6.33 26.84 -6.53
C SER A 332 5.74 28.18 -6.96
N ASP A 333 6.16 28.69 -8.12
CA ASP A 333 5.87 30.04 -8.60
C ASP A 333 4.72 30.05 -9.63
N GLU A 334 4.52 28.95 -10.36
CA GLU A 334 3.46 28.81 -11.35
C GLU A 334 2.09 28.48 -10.70
N PRO A 335 0.97 28.76 -11.39
CA PRO A 335 -0.37 28.37 -10.92
C PRO A 335 -0.50 26.87 -10.66
N LEU A 336 -1.33 26.48 -9.69
CA LEU A 336 -1.56 25.06 -9.32
C LEU A 336 -1.97 24.18 -10.49
N SER A 337 -2.62 24.78 -11.49
CA SER A 337 -3.03 24.08 -12.69
C SER A 337 -1.88 23.61 -13.58
N GLY A 338 -0.72 24.28 -13.53
CA GLY A 338 0.50 23.82 -14.20
C GLY A 338 1.01 22.52 -13.59
N THR A 339 1.18 22.48 -12.27
CA THR A 339 1.55 21.26 -11.53
C THR A 339 0.53 20.13 -11.75
N ALA A 340 -0.77 20.46 -11.72
CA ALA A 340 -1.85 19.50 -11.97
C ALA A 340 -1.81 18.90 -13.37
N LYS A 341 -1.50 19.71 -14.38
CA LYS A 341 -1.33 19.24 -15.75
C LYS A 341 -0.16 18.26 -15.86
N ILE A 342 1.00 18.57 -15.27
CA ILE A 342 2.19 17.71 -15.28
C ILE A 342 1.86 16.33 -14.69
N ILE A 343 1.23 16.31 -13.50
CA ILE A 343 0.81 15.06 -12.84
C ILE A 343 -0.23 14.32 -13.69
N HIS A 344 -1.25 15.02 -14.18
CA HIS A 344 -2.32 14.41 -14.98
C HIS A 344 -1.78 13.73 -16.25
N GLU A 345 -0.93 14.42 -17.00
CA GLU A 345 -0.34 13.89 -18.23
C GLU A 345 0.56 12.68 -17.95
N ALA A 346 1.38 12.73 -16.89
CA ALA A 346 2.22 11.60 -16.51
C ALA A 346 1.38 10.36 -16.13
N VAL A 347 0.34 10.54 -15.32
CA VAL A 347 -0.58 9.46 -14.95
C VAL A 347 -1.40 8.94 -16.13
N ALA A 348 -1.76 9.80 -17.08
CA ALA A 348 -2.48 9.41 -18.29
C ALA A 348 -1.61 8.60 -19.27
N LYS A 349 -0.30 8.85 -19.30
CA LYS A 349 0.66 8.09 -20.12
C LYS A 349 0.78 6.63 -19.71
N VAL A 350 0.64 6.32 -18.42
CA VAL A 350 0.65 4.94 -17.89
C VAL A 350 -0.69 4.25 -18.18
N ASN A 351 -0.95 3.96 -19.46
CA ASN A 351 -2.20 3.40 -19.98
C ASN A 351 -2.03 1.94 -20.45
N ASP A 352 -3.05 1.36 -21.10
CA ASP A 352 -3.01 -0.02 -21.64
C ASP A 352 -1.73 -0.32 -22.45
N ASP A 353 -1.35 0.58 -23.36
CA ASP A 353 -0.15 0.42 -24.19
C ASP A 353 1.13 0.41 -23.35
N TYR A 354 1.20 1.21 -22.29
CA TYR A 354 2.34 1.26 -21.37
C TYR A 354 2.48 -0.05 -20.59
N PHE A 355 1.39 -0.56 -20.01
CA PHE A 355 1.41 -1.84 -19.29
C PHE A 355 1.77 -3.01 -20.22
N LYS A 356 1.21 -3.06 -21.44
CA LYS A 356 1.55 -4.11 -22.42
C LYS A 356 2.99 -4.03 -22.90
N SER A 357 3.51 -2.82 -23.12
CA SER A 357 4.92 -2.60 -23.44
C SER A 357 5.82 -3.07 -22.31
N TYR A 358 5.45 -2.82 -21.06
CA TYR A 358 6.19 -3.29 -19.90
C TYR A 358 6.19 -4.83 -19.81
N ILE A 359 5.04 -5.48 -20.04
CA ILE A 359 4.95 -6.95 -20.08
C ILE A 359 5.90 -7.51 -21.15
N ASP A 360 5.93 -6.92 -22.35
CA ASP A 360 6.84 -7.35 -23.41
C ASP A 360 8.31 -7.18 -23.01
N PHE A 361 8.68 -6.02 -22.46
CA PHE A 361 10.02 -5.72 -21.98
C PHE A 361 10.46 -6.72 -20.90
N ALA A 362 9.60 -6.96 -19.91
CA ALA A 362 9.89 -7.82 -18.77
C ALA A 362 10.03 -9.30 -19.12
N ASN A 363 9.46 -9.75 -20.26
CA ASN A 363 9.54 -11.14 -20.69
C ASN A 363 10.61 -11.42 -21.76
N TYR A 364 11.07 -10.40 -22.49
CA TYR A 364 11.98 -10.61 -23.63
C TYR A 364 13.31 -9.87 -23.52
N ASP A 365 13.35 -8.70 -22.89
CA ASP A 365 14.50 -7.79 -22.95
C ASP A 365 15.30 -7.72 -21.65
N ILE A 366 14.86 -8.40 -20.59
CA ILE A 366 15.49 -8.34 -19.27
C ILE A 366 15.56 -9.73 -18.62
N GLN A 367 16.63 -9.99 -17.86
CA GLN A 367 16.73 -11.21 -17.09
C GLN A 367 15.76 -11.15 -15.91
N GLU A 368 15.19 -12.30 -15.52
CA GLU A 368 14.17 -12.32 -14.47
C GLU A 368 14.70 -11.80 -13.12
N GLU A 369 15.99 -12.01 -12.84
CA GLU A 369 16.66 -11.57 -11.61
C GLU A 369 16.78 -10.04 -11.52
N ASP A 370 16.90 -9.35 -12.65
CA ASP A 370 17.01 -7.89 -12.70
C ASP A 370 15.67 -7.20 -12.41
N LEU A 371 14.55 -7.92 -12.54
CA LEU A 371 13.24 -7.39 -12.18
C LEU A 371 13.07 -7.31 -10.66
N ILE A 372 13.72 -8.20 -9.91
CA ILE A 372 13.64 -8.28 -8.45
C ILE A 372 14.54 -7.21 -7.85
N PRO A 373 14.00 -6.22 -7.10
CA PRO A 373 14.81 -5.23 -6.42
C PRO A 373 15.89 -5.88 -5.56
N GLN A 374 17.15 -5.50 -5.77
CA GLN A 374 18.25 -5.95 -4.92
C GLN A 374 18.16 -5.21 -3.58
N LYS A 375 18.25 -5.95 -2.46
CA LYS A 375 18.37 -5.33 -1.12
C LYS A 375 19.68 -4.57 -1.02
N LYS A 376 19.66 -3.27 -1.27
CA LYS A 376 20.77 -2.36 -0.99
C LYS A 376 20.51 -1.60 0.31
N VAL A 377 21.57 -1.11 0.95
CA VAL A 377 21.48 -0.36 2.20
C VAL A 377 21.04 1.07 1.85
N PHE A 378 19.78 1.40 2.16
CA PHE A 378 19.14 2.66 1.77
C PHE A 378 19.38 3.78 2.79
N VAL A 379 19.47 5.01 2.29
CA VAL A 379 19.13 6.21 3.09
C VAL A 379 17.61 6.34 3.01
N PRO A 380 16.87 6.38 4.13
CA PRO A 380 15.41 6.29 4.09
C PRO A 380 14.80 7.67 3.82
N SER A 381 15.00 8.18 2.61
CA SER A 381 14.56 9.51 2.24
C SER A 381 14.36 9.62 0.73
N TRP A 382 13.20 10.13 0.32
CA TRP A 382 12.93 10.49 -1.06
C TRP A 382 13.50 11.84 -1.48
N TRP A 383 13.99 12.68 -0.54
CA TRP A 383 14.61 13.97 -0.84
C TRP A 383 15.48 13.96 -2.11
N PRO A 384 15.34 14.92 -3.07
CA PRO A 384 14.38 16.03 -3.10
C PRO A 384 13.02 15.64 -3.71
N ASN A 385 12.83 14.37 -4.03
CA ASN A 385 11.63 13.76 -4.62
C ASN A 385 10.61 13.40 -3.55
N VAL A 386 9.43 12.95 -4.00
CA VAL A 386 8.37 12.44 -3.12
C VAL A 386 7.73 11.20 -3.74
N GLU A 387 7.14 10.36 -2.91
CA GLU A 387 6.32 9.24 -3.32
C GLU A 387 4.88 9.44 -2.84
N VAL A 388 3.90 9.14 -3.70
CA VAL A 388 2.47 9.27 -3.38
C VAL A 388 1.74 7.99 -3.67
N ASP A 389 1.15 7.43 -2.61
CA ASP A 389 0.27 6.28 -2.65
C ASP A 389 -1.18 6.65 -2.39
N CYS A 390 -2.02 6.38 -3.40
CA CYS A 390 -3.43 6.74 -3.35
C CYS A 390 -4.29 5.56 -2.92
N TRP A 391 -4.71 5.55 -1.66
CA TRP A 391 -5.58 4.53 -1.07
C TRP A 391 -7.06 4.94 -1.03
N LEU A 392 -7.41 6.06 -1.69
CA LEU A 392 -8.78 6.58 -1.79
C LEU A 392 -9.78 5.56 -2.34
N GLY A 393 -9.32 4.63 -3.17
CA GLY A 393 -10.15 3.60 -3.79
C GLY A 393 -10.25 2.28 -3.02
N PHE A 394 -9.63 2.15 -1.84
CA PHE A 394 -9.64 0.91 -1.08
C PHE A 394 -10.95 0.77 -0.29
N PRO A 395 -11.52 -0.45 -0.17
CA PRO A 395 -12.79 -0.72 0.49
C PRO A 395 -12.69 -0.74 2.02
N PHE A 396 -12.02 0.24 2.64
CA PHE A 396 -11.85 0.29 4.10
C PHE A 396 -13.18 0.27 4.87
N GLY A 397 -14.23 0.88 4.30
CA GLY A 397 -15.58 0.89 4.87
C GLY A 397 -16.31 -0.45 4.82
N GLU A 398 -15.80 -1.43 4.07
CA GLU A 398 -16.39 -2.77 3.92
C GLU A 398 -15.70 -3.81 4.82
N VAL A 399 -14.60 -3.45 5.46
CA VAL A 399 -13.90 -4.33 6.41
C VAL A 399 -14.72 -4.42 7.69
N ASP A 400 -15.55 -5.45 7.78
CA ASP A 400 -16.48 -5.67 8.90
C ASP A 400 -16.39 -7.10 9.43
N PHE A 401 -15.95 -7.22 10.68
CA PHE A 401 -15.82 -8.47 11.43
C PHE A 401 -17.09 -8.84 12.23
N GLY A 402 -18.23 -8.22 11.93
CA GLY A 402 -19.52 -8.39 12.62
C GLY A 402 -19.85 -7.26 13.61
N VAL A 403 -19.10 -6.16 13.56
CA VAL A 403 -19.20 -5.03 14.51
C VAL A 403 -19.24 -3.67 13.80
N GLY A 404 -19.37 -3.69 12.48
CA GLY A 404 -19.30 -2.52 11.63
C GLY A 404 -17.87 -2.20 11.17
N LYS A 405 -17.76 -1.10 10.42
CA LYS A 405 -16.50 -0.62 9.84
C LYS A 405 -15.49 -0.18 10.90
N PRO A 406 -14.18 -0.19 10.60
CA PRO A 406 -13.15 0.38 11.47
C PRO A 406 -13.41 1.86 11.77
N CYS A 407 -13.11 2.29 13.00
CA CYS A 407 -13.12 3.70 13.37
C CYS A 407 -11.82 4.43 13.00
N ILE A 408 -10.74 3.70 12.76
CA ILE A 408 -9.45 4.21 12.26
C ILE A 408 -8.90 3.17 11.29
N PHE A 409 -8.33 3.62 10.18
CA PHE A 409 -7.47 2.81 9.32
C PHE A 409 -6.33 3.69 8.82
N MET A 410 -5.10 3.15 8.78
CA MET A 410 -3.92 3.94 8.40
C MET A 410 -2.76 3.06 7.92
N PRO A 411 -1.86 3.61 7.08
CA PRO A 411 -0.57 2.99 6.80
C PRO A 411 0.29 2.99 8.06
N LEU A 412 1.02 1.89 8.26
CA LEU A 412 2.16 1.84 9.15
C LEU A 412 3.38 2.22 8.32
N CYS A 413 3.71 3.52 8.29
CA CYS A 413 4.84 4.00 7.50
C CYS A 413 6.17 3.56 8.11
N TYR A 414 7.10 3.19 7.24
CA TYR A 414 8.52 3.10 7.54
C TYR A 414 9.11 4.49 7.79
N ASN A 415 10.31 4.53 8.37
CA ASN A 415 11.07 5.76 8.62
C ASN A 415 11.60 6.40 7.31
N TRP A 416 10.87 6.30 6.19
CA TRP A 416 11.23 6.88 4.91
C TRP A 416 10.65 8.26 4.79
N GLU A 417 11.49 9.29 4.65
CA GLU A 417 11.05 10.66 4.43
C GLU A 417 10.45 10.85 3.02
N GLY A 418 9.42 11.68 2.89
CA GLY A 418 8.86 12.08 1.59
C GLY A 418 7.79 11.14 1.03
N VAL A 419 7.22 10.25 1.84
CA VAL A 419 6.13 9.35 1.45
C VAL A 419 4.79 9.95 1.87
N ILE A 420 3.82 9.94 0.95
CA ILE A 420 2.48 10.51 1.13
C ILE A 420 1.43 9.45 0.86
N TYR A 421 0.52 9.24 1.81
CA TYR A 421 -0.65 8.38 1.63
C TYR A 421 -1.93 9.20 1.66
N LEU A 422 -2.79 9.01 0.65
CA LEU A 422 -4.12 9.63 0.58
C LEU A 422 -5.19 8.60 0.93
N LEU A 423 -5.88 8.79 2.06
CA LEU A 423 -6.91 7.90 2.57
C LEU A 423 -8.27 8.61 2.63
N PRO A 424 -9.40 7.89 2.40
CA PRO A 424 -10.70 8.48 2.70
C PRO A 424 -10.79 8.77 4.19
N SER A 425 -11.47 9.86 4.58
CA SER A 425 -11.58 10.15 6.01
C SER A 425 -12.34 9.05 6.75
N PHE A 426 -11.74 8.56 7.84
CA PHE A 426 -12.42 7.59 8.71
C PHE A 426 -13.65 8.19 9.41
N GLY A 427 -13.75 9.52 9.51
CA GLY A 427 -14.92 10.24 10.02
C GLY A 427 -16.15 10.16 9.12
N GLY A 428 -15.99 9.76 7.85
CA GLY A 428 -17.09 9.66 6.90
C GLY A 428 -17.70 11.00 6.48
N ASP A 429 -16.99 12.10 6.70
CA ASP A 429 -17.39 13.47 6.36
C ASP A 429 -17.17 13.84 4.88
N GLY A 430 -16.67 12.88 4.09
CA GLY A 430 -16.30 13.10 2.68
C GLY A 430 -14.94 13.78 2.49
N GLY A 431 -14.19 14.01 3.58
CA GLY A 431 -12.83 14.52 3.55
C GLY A 431 -11.78 13.46 3.20
N VAL A 432 -10.53 13.88 3.17
CA VAL A 432 -9.35 13.04 2.92
C VAL A 432 -8.36 13.20 4.07
N ASP A 433 -7.97 12.08 4.66
CA ASP A 433 -6.87 12.03 5.61
C ASP A 433 -5.56 11.78 4.83
N VAL A 434 -4.57 12.63 5.05
CA VAL A 434 -3.25 12.55 4.42
C VAL A 434 -2.23 12.18 5.48
N TYR A 435 -1.55 11.05 5.31
CA TYR A 435 -0.40 10.67 6.13
C TYR A 435 0.86 10.98 5.34
N ILE A 436 1.73 11.81 5.90
CA ILE A 436 2.97 12.23 5.26
C ILE A 436 4.14 11.96 6.19
N THR A 437 5.25 11.47 5.64
CA THR A 437 6.53 11.43 6.35
C THR A 437 7.41 12.61 5.94
N LEU A 438 7.91 13.33 6.92
CA LEU A 438 8.78 14.49 6.74
C LEU A 438 9.77 14.60 7.91
N PHE A 439 10.83 15.38 7.75
CA PHE A 439 11.72 15.69 8.86
C PHE A 439 11.01 16.56 9.89
N GLN A 440 11.19 16.28 11.19
CA GLN A 440 10.52 17.00 12.27
C GLN A 440 10.76 18.52 12.21
N GLN A 441 11.95 18.93 11.77
CA GLN A 441 12.36 20.33 11.58
C GLN A 441 11.49 21.08 10.57
N GLN A 442 10.85 20.36 9.65
CA GLN A 442 10.02 20.90 8.58
C GLN A 442 8.53 20.99 8.96
N LEU A 443 8.12 20.38 10.08
CA LEU A 443 6.72 20.24 10.45
C LEU A 443 6.01 21.58 10.63
N ASP A 444 6.59 22.51 11.39
CA ASP A 444 5.97 23.81 11.69
C ASP A 444 5.71 24.63 10.41
N LEU A 445 6.61 24.54 9.44
CA LEU A 445 6.45 25.22 8.15
C LEU A 445 5.41 24.50 7.28
N PHE A 446 5.42 23.16 7.28
CA PHE A 446 4.43 22.37 6.58
C PHE A 446 3.02 22.65 7.09
N GLU A 447 2.78 22.67 8.40
CA GLU A 447 1.45 22.96 8.98
C GLU A 447 0.94 24.35 8.58
N LYS A 448 1.84 25.35 8.47
CA LYS A 448 1.49 26.70 8.02
C LYS A 448 1.09 26.74 6.55
N LEU A 449 1.82 26.03 5.68
CA LEU A 449 1.62 26.09 4.23
C LEU A 449 0.54 25.14 3.73
N CYS A 450 0.36 23.98 4.38
CA CYS A 450 -0.50 22.90 3.89
C CYS A 450 -2.00 23.28 3.85
N TYR A 451 -2.44 24.19 4.70
CA TYR A 451 -3.81 24.74 4.69
C TYR A 451 -3.91 26.09 3.96
N SER A 452 -2.82 26.60 3.38
CA SER A 452 -2.85 27.77 2.51
C SER A 452 -3.16 27.37 1.07
N ILE A 453 -3.87 28.25 0.35
CA ILE A 453 -4.18 28.12 -1.07
C ILE A 453 -3.86 29.50 -1.65
N ASP A 454 -2.57 29.84 -1.70
CA ASP A 454 -2.07 31.08 -2.32
C ASP A 454 -1.95 30.93 -3.84
#